data_AF-A0A529HAM7-F1
#
_entry.id   AF-A0A529HAM7-F1
#
_cell.length_a   1.000
_cell.length_b   1.000
_cell.length_c   1.000
_cell.angle_alpha   90.00
_cell.angle_beta   90.00
_cell.angle_gamma   90.00
#
_symmetry.space_group_name_H-M   'P 1'
#
loop_
_entity.id
_entity.type
_entity.pdbx_description
1 polymer ?
#
loop_
_entity_poly.entity_id
_entity_poly.type
_entity_poly.pdbx_seq_one_letter_code
_entity_poly.pdbx_strand_id
1 'polypeptide(L)' 'GNYALAAARALMDTDKDAEEIARKAMQIAADICVYTNSNFVVETLDAA' A
#
# COMPACT_ATOMS: atom_id res chain seq x y z
N GLY A 1 -6.02 -4.33 -5.92
CA GLY A 1 -5.65 -5.50 -6.76
C GLY A 1 -4.92 -6.53 -5.92
N ASN A 2 -4.85 -7.78 -6.39
CA ASN A 2 -4.24 -8.89 -5.63
C ASN A 2 -2.79 -8.60 -5.19
N TYR A 3 -2.01 -7.86 -5.99
CA TYR A 3 -0.63 -7.48 -5.65
C TYR A 3 -0.55 -6.53 -4.44
N ALA A 4 -1.35 -5.46 -4.42
CA ALA A 4 -1.40 -4.53 -3.30
C ALA A 4 -1.84 -5.25 -2.01
N LEU A 5 -2.84 -6.13 -2.09
CA LEU A 5 -3.30 -6.90 -0.93
C LEU A 5 -2.21 -7.85 -0.41
N ALA A 6 -1.53 -8.57 -1.30
CA ALA A 6 -0.44 -9.47 -0.91
C ALA A 6 0.74 -8.70 -0.30
N ALA A 7 1.14 -7.59 -0.90
CA ALA A 7 2.19 -6.72 -0.40
C ALA A 7 1.85 -6.13 0.97
N ALA A 8 0.62 -5.61 1.14
CA ALA A 8 0.16 -5.06 2.41
C ALA A 8 0.19 -6.13 3.51
N ARG A 9 -0.31 -7.34 3.25
CA ARG A 9 -0.26 -8.46 4.21
C ARG A 9 1.16 -8.83 4.62
N ALA A 10 2.09 -8.84 3.66
CA ALA A 10 3.50 -9.13 3.95
C ALA A 10 4.18 -8.04 4.81
N LEU A 11 3.63 -6.82 4.83
CA LEU A 11 4.16 -5.69 5.58
C LEU A 11 3.46 -5.48 6.94
N MET A 12 2.39 -6.23 7.25
CA MET A 12 1.61 -6.07 8.49
C MET A 12 2.43 -6.36 9.76
N ASP A 13 3.39 -7.28 9.70
CA ASP A 13 4.22 -7.67 10.84
C ASP A 13 5.50 -6.82 10.97
N THR A 14 5.49 -5.60 10.44
CA THR A 14 6.63 -4.67 10.49
C THR A 14 6.29 -3.46 11.35
N ASP A 15 7.30 -2.68 11.75
CA ASP A 15 7.12 -1.45 12.54
C ASP A 15 6.53 -0.27 11.74
N LYS A 16 5.88 -0.55 10.61
CA LYS A 16 5.31 0.47 9.72
C LYS A 16 3.93 0.87 10.16
N ASP A 17 3.63 2.16 10.04
CA ASP A 17 2.27 2.64 10.25
C ASP A 17 1.35 2.28 9.07
N ALA A 18 0.04 2.52 9.26
CA ALA A 18 -0.97 2.19 8.26
C ALA A 18 -0.76 2.94 6.92
N GLU A 19 -0.29 4.19 6.97
CA GLU A 19 -0.03 4.99 5.78
C GLU A 19 1.16 4.42 5.01
N GLU A 20 2.25 4.11 5.72
CA GLU A 20 3.46 3.53 5.16
C GLU A 20 3.19 2.18 4.51
N ILE A 21 2.41 1.30 5.16
CA ILE A 21 2.00 0.01 4.60
C ILE A 21 1.19 0.22 3.32
N ALA A 22 0.16 1.08 3.36
CA ALA A 22 -0.70 1.35 2.22
C ALA A 22 0.09 1.92 1.03
N ARG A 23 0.95 2.91 1.28
CA ARG A 23 1.79 3.56 0.27
C ARG A 23 2.78 2.57 -0.35
N LYS A 24 3.46 1.76 0.46
CA LYS A 24 4.44 0.77 -0.02
C LYS A 24 3.76 -0.33 -0.84
N ALA A 25 2.60 -0.82 -0.38
CA ALA A 25 1.82 -1.84 -1.07
C ALA A 25 1.30 -1.36 -2.43
N MET A 26 0.83 -0.10 -2.49
CA MET A 26 0.42 0.52 -3.75
C MET A 26 1.58 0.73 -4.72
N GLN A 27 2.76 1.11 -4.22
CA GLN A 27 3.96 1.20 -5.06
C GLN A 27 4.31 -0.15 -5.70
N ILE A 28 4.33 -1.23 -4.92
CA ILE A 28 4.59 -2.59 -5.44
C ILE A 28 3.54 -2.98 -6.48
N ALA A 29 2.28 -2.60 -6.27
CA ALA A 29 1.23 -2.87 -7.25
C ALA A 29 1.41 -2.07 -8.55
N ALA A 30 1.89 -0.83 -8.49
CA ALA A 30 2.18 -0.03 -9.68
C ALA A 30 3.35 -0.57 -10.51
N ASP A 31 4.33 -1.19 -9.85
CA ASP A 31 5.48 -1.79 -10.54
C ASP A 31 5.11 -3.08 -11.29
N ILE A 32 3.98 -3.73 -10.95
CA ILE A 32 3.59 -5.05 -11.48
C ILE A 32 2.32 -4.97 -12.35
N CYS A 33 1.32 -4.19 -11.93
CA CYS A 33 0.01 -4.14 -12.57
C CYS A 33 -0.02 -3.08 -13.65
N VAL A 34 -0.20 -3.50 -14.91
CA VAL A 34 -0.34 -2.60 -16.08
C VAL A 34 -1.47 -1.57 -15.95
N TYR A 35 -2.43 -1.81 -15.05
CA TYR A 35 -3.58 -0.92 -14.79
C TYR A 35 -3.41 -0.09 -13.50
N THR A 36 -2.22 -0.07 -12.89
CA THR A 36 -1.93 0.71 -11.69
C THR A 36 -0.68 1.54 -11.96
N ASN A 37 -0.80 2.85 -11.82
CA ASN A 37 0.33 3.77 -11.98
C ASN A 37 0.87 4.20 -10.61
N SER A 38 1.94 4.99 -10.58
CA SER A 38 2.59 5.46 -9.35
C SER A 38 2.04 6.77 -8.78
N ASN A 39 0.87 7.23 -9.24
CA ASN A 39 0.27 8.49 -8.80
C ASN A 39 -0.85 8.19 -7.80
N PHE A 40 -0.54 8.28 -6.50
CA PHE A 40 -1.47 7.91 -5.43
C PHE A 40 -1.92 9.13 -4.62
N VAL A 41 -3.19 9.13 -4.26
CA VAL A 41 -3.73 9.95 -3.17
C VAL A 41 -3.90 9.04 -1.97
N VAL A 42 -3.39 9.43 -0.81
CA VAL A 42 -3.49 8.68 0.43
C VAL A 42 -4.25 9.54 1.43
N GLU A 43 -5.37 9.02 1.91
CA GLU A 43 -6.23 9.65 2.91
C GLU A 43 -6.09 8.86 4.21
N THR A 44 -5.98 9.56 5.34
CA THR A 44 -5.80 8.97 6.66
C THR A 44 -6.94 9.39 7.59
N LEU A 45 -7.24 8.55 8.57
CA LEU A 45 -8.10 8.91 9.69
C LEU A 45 -7.23 8.94 10.94
N ASP A 46 -7.41 9.98 11.76
CA ASP A 46 -6.76 10.03 13.05
C ASP A 46 -7.31 8.92 13.95
N ALA A 47 -6.43 8.29 14.72
CA ALA A 47 -6.84 7.37 15.77
C ALA A 47 -7.51 8.19 16.89
N ALA A 48 -8.69 7.75 17.34
CA ALA A 48 -9.44 8.37 18.42
C ALA A 48 -8.76 8.24 19.78
#